data_AF-M0QQU5-F1
#
_entry.id   AF-M0QQU5-F1
#
_cell.length_a   1.000
_cell.length_b   1.000
_cell.length_c   1.000
_cell.angle_alpha   90.00
_cell.angle_beta   90.00
_cell.angle_gamma   90.00
#
_symmetry.space_group_name_H-M   'P 1'
#
loop_
_entity.id
_entity.type
_entity.pdbx_description
1 polymer ?
#
loop_
_entity_poly.entity_id
_entity_poly.type
_entity_poly.pdbx_seq_one_letter_code
_entity_poly.pdbx_strand_id
1 'polypeptide(L)'
;MREVMEMAKVPDFSNEPIEAEDIDLEETEVIVGGERLTDERAEQLAEETLAEVRARREARTKHLVPGGKSLTGGSTHSPVLNVRVPAELKSALDEQARAQSMGTSKLVRSILEDWAQAQQRAEADR
;
A
#
# COMPACT_ATOMS: atom_id res chain seq x y z
N MET A 1 -27.29 -41.80 15.54
CA MET A 1 -27.27 -40.35 15.33
C MET A 1 -25.82 -39.95 15.06
N ARG A 2 -25.56 -39.16 14.02
CA ARG A 2 -24.20 -38.78 13.62
C ARG A 2 -23.92 -37.40 14.25
N GLU A 3 -23.09 -37.35 15.29
CA GLU A 3 -22.63 -36.10 15.90
C GLU A 3 -21.83 -35.32 14.85
N VAL A 4 -22.27 -34.09 14.59
CA VAL A 4 -21.53 -33.12 13.79
C VAL A 4 -20.57 -32.41 14.74
N MET A 5 -19.28 -32.70 14.64
CA MET A 5 -18.25 -31.88 15.30
C MET A 5 -18.32 -30.48 14.70
N GLU A 6 -18.71 -29.52 15.52
CA GLU A 6 -18.63 -28.10 15.23
C GLU A 6 -17.17 -27.76 14.90
N MET A 7 -16.90 -27.34 13.67
CA MET A 7 -15.59 -26.83 13.26
C MET A 7 -15.33 -25.57 14.07
N ALA A 8 -14.53 -25.72 15.13
CA ALA A 8 -14.09 -24.64 15.98
C ALA A 8 -13.47 -23.53 15.12
N LYS A 9 -13.91 -22.30 15.35
CA LYS A 9 -13.40 -21.09 14.72
C LYS A 9 -11.87 -21.07 14.81
N VAL A 10 -11.19 -21.07 13.66
CA VAL A 10 -9.72 -20.98 13.60
C VAL A 10 -9.29 -19.73 14.36
N PRO A 11 -8.42 -19.83 15.38
CA PRO A 11 -8.00 -18.67 16.16
C PRO A 11 -7.23 -17.67 15.29
N ASP A 12 -7.44 -16.39 15.54
CA ASP A 12 -6.70 -15.31 14.86
C ASP A 12 -5.38 -15.06 15.60
N PHE A 13 -4.30 -15.71 15.15
CA PHE A 13 -2.96 -15.62 15.72
C PHE A 13 -2.18 -14.38 15.23
N SER A 14 -2.81 -13.42 14.56
CA SER A 14 -2.10 -12.30 13.92
C SER A 14 -1.50 -11.26 14.87
N ASN A 15 -1.85 -11.28 16.16
CA ASN A 15 -1.43 -10.28 17.16
C ASN A 15 -0.67 -10.85 18.37
N GLU A 16 -0.40 -12.16 18.40
CA GLU A 16 0.31 -12.81 19.51
C GLU A 16 1.63 -13.42 19.02
N PRO A 17 2.71 -13.33 19.82
CA PRO A 17 3.96 -14.02 19.49
C PRO A 17 3.72 -15.53 19.46
N ILE A 18 4.10 -16.16 18.35
CA ILE A 18 3.99 -17.60 18.16
C ILE A 18 5.33 -18.21 18.59
N GLU A 19 5.32 -19.09 19.58
CA GLU A 19 6.45 -19.95 19.89
C GLU A 19 6.44 -21.13 18.91
N ALA A 20 7.49 -21.26 18.12
CA ALA A 20 7.67 -22.36 17.17
C ALA A 20 8.88 -23.19 17.59
N GLU A 21 8.69 -24.51 17.62
CA GLU A 21 9.76 -25.50 17.83
C GLU A 21 10.17 -26.06 16.47
N ASP A 22 11.47 -26.25 16.28
CA ASP A 22 12.02 -26.86 15.07
C ASP A 22 11.96 -28.38 15.22
N ILE A 23 11.33 -29.07 14.26
CA ILE A 23 11.06 -30.51 14.31
C ILE A 23 11.72 -31.18 13.12
N ASP A 24 12.52 -32.21 13.39
CA ASP A 24 13.08 -33.08 12.36
C ASP A 24 11.98 -33.98 11.76
N LEU A 25 11.71 -33.81 10.46
CA LEU A 25 10.66 -34.51 9.71
C LEU A 25 11.08 -35.93 9.27
N GLU A 26 12.37 -36.28 9.38
CA GLU A 26 12.84 -37.64 9.17
C GLU A 26 12.52 -38.52 10.39
N GLU A 27 12.71 -37.96 11.59
CA GLU A 27 12.47 -38.64 12.87
C GLU A 27 11.01 -38.58 13.32
N THR A 28 10.28 -37.53 12.94
CA THR A 28 8.91 -37.26 13.42
C THR A 28 7.90 -37.26 12.28
N GLU A 29 6.83 -38.05 12.44
CA GLU A 29 5.73 -38.07 11.46
C GLU A 29 4.77 -36.90 11.71
N VAL A 30 4.73 -35.96 10.76
CA VAL A 30 3.81 -34.81 10.75
C VAL A 30 2.83 -34.96 9.60
N ILE A 31 1.52 -34.83 9.85
CA ILE A 31 0.47 -34.94 8.83
C ILE A 31 -0.18 -33.58 8.58
N VAL A 32 -0.14 -33.12 7.34
CA VAL A 32 -0.74 -31.84 6.90
C VAL A 32 -1.68 -32.12 5.73
N GLY A 33 -2.95 -31.70 5.84
CA GLY A 33 -3.93 -31.91 4.77
C GLY A 33 -4.26 -33.38 4.46
N GLY A 34 -3.91 -34.31 5.36
CA GLY A 34 -4.10 -35.75 5.18
C GLY A 34 -2.91 -36.48 4.55
N GLU A 35 -1.82 -35.77 4.24
CA GLU A 35 -0.58 -36.33 3.70
C GLU A 35 0.58 -36.16 4.69
N ARG A 36 1.56 -37.09 4.64
CA ARG A 36 2.78 -36.97 5.44
C ARG A 36 3.63 -35.83 4.89
N LEU A 37 4.02 -34.93 5.77
CA LEU A 37 4.95 -33.86 5.49
C LEU A 37 6.38 -34.42 5.54
N THR A 38 7.05 -34.40 4.39
CA THR A 38 8.48 -34.68 4.25
C THR A 38 9.21 -33.38 3.98
N ASP A 39 10.55 -33.33 4.12
CA ASP A 39 11.34 -32.14 3.82
C ASP A 39 11.11 -31.64 2.39
N GLU A 40 11.11 -32.55 1.42
CA GLU A 40 10.83 -32.23 0.01
C GLU A 40 9.44 -31.60 -0.15
N ARG A 41 8.43 -32.08 0.59
CA ARG A 41 7.06 -31.54 0.53
C ARG A 41 6.96 -30.19 1.24
N ALA A 42 7.69 -30.01 2.34
CA ALA A 42 7.77 -28.74 3.06
C ALA A 42 8.39 -27.64 2.20
N GLU A 43 9.47 -27.95 1.47
CA GLU A 43 10.10 -27.03 0.52
C GLU A 43 9.15 -26.63 -0.61
N GLN A 44 8.43 -27.59 -1.21
CA GLN A 44 7.43 -27.31 -2.24
C GLN A 44 6.33 -26.37 -1.75
N LEU A 45 5.78 -26.64 -0.55
CA LEU A 45 4.74 -25.79 0.05
C LEU A 45 5.26 -24.37 0.33
N ALA A 46 6.51 -24.25 0.78
CA ALA A 46 7.14 -22.95 1.00
C ALA A 46 7.27 -22.16 -0.31
N GLU A 47 7.71 -22.80 -1.39
CA GLU A 47 7.84 -22.17 -2.71
C GLU A 47 6.47 -21.76 -3.28
N GLU A 48 5.48 -22.64 -3.23
CA GLU A 48 4.09 -22.36 -3.65
C GLU A 48 3.52 -21.16 -2.88
N THR A 49 3.70 -21.13 -1.56
CA THR A 49 3.22 -20.04 -0.70
C THR A 49 3.92 -18.72 -1.05
N LEU A 50 5.24 -18.74 -1.26
CA LEU A 50 5.99 -17.56 -1.67
C LEU A 50 5.53 -17.05 -3.04
N ALA A 51 5.29 -17.94 -3.99
CA ALA A 51 4.78 -17.59 -5.31
C ALA A 51 3.39 -16.95 -5.24
N GLU A 52 2.48 -17.50 -4.42
CA GLU A 52 1.14 -16.94 -4.21
C GLU A 52 1.20 -15.55 -3.58
N VAL A 53 2.03 -15.37 -2.53
CA VAL A 53 2.20 -14.08 -1.85
C VAL A 53 2.74 -13.03 -2.81
N ARG A 54 3.71 -13.39 -3.66
CA ARG A 54 4.26 -12.51 -4.70
C ARG A 54 3.18 -12.12 -5.71
N ALA A 55 2.46 -13.09 -6.27
CA ALA A 55 1.37 -12.83 -7.23
C ALA A 55 0.27 -11.94 -6.63
N ARG A 56 -0.12 -12.18 -5.37
CA ARG A 56 -1.10 -11.37 -4.65
C ARG A 56 -0.59 -9.95 -4.40
N ARG A 57 0.69 -9.78 -4.08
CA ARG A 57 1.31 -8.47 -3.91
C ARG A 57 1.31 -7.70 -5.23
N GLU A 58 1.76 -8.33 -6.31
CA GLU A 58 1.77 -7.74 -7.65
C GLU A 58 0.37 -7.33 -8.10
N ALA A 59 -0.63 -8.20 -7.91
CA ALA A 59 -2.03 -7.90 -8.22
C ALA A 59 -2.57 -6.70 -7.44
N ARG A 60 -2.24 -6.58 -6.15
CA ARG A 60 -2.61 -5.41 -5.32
C ARG A 60 -1.91 -4.13 -5.77
N THR A 61 -0.66 -4.22 -6.23
CA THR A 61 0.14 -3.05 -6.60
C THR A 61 -0.04 -2.61 -8.05
N LYS A 62 -0.57 -3.47 -8.93
CA LYS A 62 -0.69 -3.22 -10.38
C LYS A 62 -1.46 -1.94 -10.74
N HIS A 63 -2.39 -1.50 -9.89
CA HIS A 63 -3.20 -0.30 -10.08
C HIS A 63 -2.94 0.78 -9.03
N LEU A 64 -1.97 0.57 -8.14
CA LEU A 64 -1.53 1.62 -7.24
C LEU A 64 -0.62 2.55 -8.04
N VAL A 65 -1.09 3.76 -8.31
CA VAL A 65 -0.20 4.87 -8.62
C VAL A 65 0.45 5.23 -7.29
N PRO A 66 1.76 4.96 -7.08
CA PRO A 66 2.44 5.41 -5.88
C PRO A 66 2.24 6.91 -5.78
N GLY A 67 1.89 7.40 -4.59
CA GLY A 67 1.75 8.84 -4.33
C GLY A 67 2.91 9.57 -4.99
N GLY A 68 2.58 10.55 -5.84
CA GLY A 68 3.53 11.16 -6.77
C GLY A 68 4.85 11.54 -6.07
N LYS A 69 5.94 11.51 -6.85
CA LYS A 69 7.31 11.84 -6.39
C LYS A 69 7.29 12.95 -5.34
N SER A 70 7.94 12.71 -4.20
CA SER A 70 8.16 13.75 -3.19
C SER A 70 8.70 15.01 -3.86
N LEU A 71 8.08 16.15 -3.57
CA LEU A 71 8.45 17.46 -4.09
C LEU A 71 9.64 18.04 -3.32
N THR A 72 9.90 17.48 -2.15
CA THR A 72 11.07 17.70 -1.32
C THR A 72 12.03 16.55 -1.59
N GLY A 73 13.20 16.87 -2.15
CA GLY A 73 14.29 15.90 -2.30
C GLY A 73 14.79 15.37 -0.94
N GLY A 74 15.51 14.24 -0.95
CA GLY A 74 16.22 13.75 0.24
C GLY A 74 15.36 13.03 1.28
N SER A 75 14.43 12.16 0.85
CA SER A 75 13.63 11.29 1.74
C SER A 75 12.78 12.02 2.79
N THR A 76 12.58 13.33 2.63
CA THR A 76 11.76 14.16 3.51
C THR A 76 10.38 14.36 2.90
N HIS A 77 9.31 14.19 3.70
CA HIS A 77 7.94 14.43 3.24
C HIS A 77 7.72 15.87 2.82
N SER A 78 6.99 16.05 1.72
CA SER A 78 6.61 17.39 1.27
C SER A 78 5.56 17.99 2.20
N PRO A 79 5.71 19.27 2.60
CA PRO A 79 4.72 19.92 3.44
C PRO A 79 3.37 20.01 2.72
N VAL A 80 2.28 19.89 3.47
CA VAL A 80 0.91 19.98 2.96
C VAL A 80 0.29 21.31 3.38
N LEU A 81 -0.26 22.04 2.41
CA LEU A 81 -1.05 23.24 2.64
C LEU A 81 -2.54 22.91 2.50
N ASN A 82 -3.31 23.10 3.57
CA ASN A 82 -4.77 22.97 3.56
C ASN A 82 -5.42 24.35 3.63
N VAL A 83 -6.26 24.69 2.65
CA VAL A 83 -6.92 26.00 2.55
C VAL A 83 -8.43 25.82 2.49
N ARG A 84 -9.17 26.68 3.21
CA ARG A 84 -10.63 26.76 3.09
C ARG A 84 -10.98 27.74 1.97
N VAL A 85 -11.84 27.31 1.07
CA VAL A 85 -12.31 28.10 -0.09
C VAL A 85 -13.83 27.98 -0.21
N PRO A 86 -14.50 28.96 -0.84
CA PRO A 86 -15.89 28.81 -1.26
C PRO A 86 -16.08 27.57 -2.13
N ALA A 87 -17.25 26.93 -2.04
CA ALA A 87 -17.53 25.70 -2.77
C ALA A 87 -17.43 25.90 -4.28
N GLU A 88 -17.92 27.04 -4.76
CA GLU A 88 -17.92 27.44 -6.16
C GLU A 88 -16.50 27.55 -6.71
N LEU A 89 -15.58 28.13 -5.93
CA LEU A 89 -14.17 28.24 -6.31
C LEU A 89 -13.53 26.85 -6.41
N LYS A 90 -13.82 25.96 -5.47
CA LYS A 90 -13.30 24.59 -5.51
C LYS A 90 -13.79 23.86 -6.76
N SER A 91 -15.07 23.95 -7.08
CA SER A 91 -15.64 23.35 -8.28
C SER A 91 -14.99 23.90 -9.56
N ALA A 92 -14.81 25.22 -9.65
CA ALA A 92 -14.14 25.84 -10.81
C ALA A 92 -12.71 25.34 -10.99
N LEU A 93 -11.94 25.22 -9.91
CA LEU A 93 -10.57 24.68 -9.94
C LEU A 93 -10.54 23.21 -10.38
N ASP A 94 -11.51 22.40 -9.95
CA ASP A 94 -11.60 21.00 -10.35
C ASP A 94 -11.95 20.83 -11.83
N GLU A 95 -12.87 21.65 -12.35
CA GLU A 95 -13.23 21.66 -13.76
C GLU A 95 -12.04 22.08 -14.63
N GLN A 96 -11.35 23.15 -14.24
CA GLN A 96 -10.17 23.63 -14.95
C GLN A 96 -9.04 22.59 -14.96
N ALA A 97 -8.80 21.91 -13.82
CA ALA A 97 -7.79 20.86 -13.74
C ALA A 97 -8.12 19.69 -14.67
N ARG A 98 -9.39 19.27 -14.73
CA ARG A 98 -9.88 18.24 -15.66
C ARG A 98 -9.70 18.64 -17.12
N ALA A 99 -10.07 19.88 -17.47
CA ALA A 99 -9.89 20.40 -18.82
C ALA A 99 -8.43 20.35 -19.28
N GLN A 100 -7.48 20.50 -18.34
CA GLN A 100 -6.04 20.42 -18.62
C GLN A 100 -5.45 19.02 -18.37
N SER A 101 -6.28 17.99 -18.20
CA SER A 101 -5.85 16.59 -17.97
C SER A 101 -4.86 16.45 -16.80
N MET A 102 -5.04 17.24 -15.74
CA MET A 102 -4.20 17.20 -14.55
C MET A 102 -5.01 17.17 -13.25
N GLY A 103 -4.36 16.82 -12.15
CA GLY A 103 -4.98 16.85 -10.82
C GLY A 103 -5.04 18.26 -10.25
N THR A 104 -6.09 18.57 -9.48
CA THR A 104 -6.31 19.90 -8.89
C THR A 104 -5.14 20.36 -8.03
N SER A 105 -4.52 19.47 -7.27
CA SER A 105 -3.33 19.80 -6.47
C SER A 105 -2.13 20.22 -7.32
N LYS A 106 -2.02 19.73 -8.56
CA LYS A 106 -0.96 20.14 -9.50
C LYS A 106 -1.26 21.51 -10.09
N LEU A 107 -2.51 21.77 -10.47
CA LEU A 107 -2.96 23.08 -10.95
C LEU A 107 -2.78 24.16 -9.89
N VAL A 108 -3.25 23.94 -8.67
CA VAL A 108 -3.14 24.92 -7.58
C VAL A 108 -1.67 25.19 -7.27
N ARG A 109 -0.82 24.17 -7.31
CA ARG A 109 0.63 24.35 -7.11
C ARG A 109 1.24 25.26 -8.16
N SER A 110 0.97 25.05 -9.45
CA SER A 110 1.55 25.89 -10.50
C SER A 110 1.12 27.35 -10.35
N ILE A 111 -0.14 27.60 -10.01
CA ILE A 111 -0.65 28.95 -9.75
C ILE A 111 0.13 29.61 -8.60
N LEU A 112 0.39 28.89 -7.52
CA LEU A 112 1.14 29.40 -6.37
C LEU A 112 2.62 29.65 -6.71
N GLU A 113 3.24 28.77 -7.50
CA GLU A 113 4.63 28.91 -7.98
C GLU A 113 4.77 30.15 -8.88
N ASP A 114 3.86 30.33 -9.84
CA ASP A 114 3.84 31.47 -10.75
C ASP A 114 3.65 32.79 -9.99
N TRP A 115 2.72 32.80 -9.04
CA TRP A 115 2.48 33.97 -8.19
C TRP A 115 3.71 34.32 -7.35
N ALA A 116 4.34 33.33 -6.71
CA ALA A 116 5.52 33.54 -5.87
C ALA A 116 6.71 34.07 -6.68
N GLN A 117 6.94 33.53 -7.88
CA GLN A 117 7.98 34.03 -8.78
C GLN A 117 7.71 35.46 -9.23
N ALA A 118 6.46 35.81 -9.51
CA ALA A 118 6.09 37.17 -9.88
C ALA A 118 6.37 38.17 -8.74
N GLN A 119 6.07 37.80 -7.48
CA GLN A 119 6.38 38.64 -6.31
C GLN A 119 7.89 38.84 -6.14
N GLN A 120 8.69 37.76 -6.24
CA GLN A 120 10.16 37.85 -6.10
C GLN A 120 10.78 38.79 -7.14
N ARG A 121 10.29 38.77 -8.38
CA ARG A 121 10.76 39.69 -9.44
C ARG A 121 10.40 41.13 -9.11
N ALA A 122 9.16 41.38 -8.69
CA ALA A 122 8.70 42.72 -8.33
C ALA A 122 9.42 43.32 -7.11
N GLU A 123 9.91 42.47 -6.19
CA GLU A 123 10.73 42.89 -5.06
C GLU A 123 12.19 43.13 -5.44
N ALA A 124 12.74 42.35 -6.38
CA ALA A 124 14.10 42.55 -6.88
C ALA A 124 14.26 43.82 -7.72
N ASP A 125 13.18 44.28 -8.35
CA ASP A 125 13.14 45.51 -9.17
C ASP A 125 12.85 46.78 -8.35
N ARG A 126 12.68 46.69 -7.02
CA ARG A 126 12.51 47.84 -6.10
C ARG A 126 13.81 48.23 -5.42
#